data_AF-A0A7C3GHW8-F1
#
_entry.id   AF-A0A7C3GHW8-F1
#
_cell.length_a   1.000
_cell.length_b   1.000
_cell.length_c   1.000
_cell.angle_alpha   90.00
_cell.angle_beta   90.00
_cell.angle_gamma   90.00
#
_symmetry.space_group_name_H-M   'P 1'
#
loop_
_entity.id
_entity.type
_entity.pdbx_description
1 polymer ?
#
loop_
_entity_poly.entity_id
_entity_poly.type
_entity_poly.pdbx_seq_one_letter_code
_entity_poly.pdbx_strand_id
1 'polypeptide(L)'
;MCTVCGCGEGETRVEGHTHKHDHHEHEHKHPHDHSHEHNHSHHNHAKGDDLHYGKGAAHAHAPGLSQTRMVEIEKNILGKNDQYANENRRFFNDQGVFTLNLVSSPGSGKTTLLTRTLTDLKDELPLSVIEGDQETTHDADRIRETGAAAIQINTGKGCH
;
A
#
# COMPACT_ATOMS: atom_id res chain seq x y z
N MET A 1 12.03 1.09 7.27
CA MET A 1 10.73 1.39 6.64
C MET A 1 9.66 0.66 7.44
N CYS A 2 8.56 1.31 7.81
CA CYS A 2 7.45 0.63 8.46
C CYS A 2 6.72 -0.22 7.40
N THR A 3 6.88 -1.54 7.44
CA THR A 3 6.20 -2.49 6.53
C THR A 3 4.67 -2.49 6.71
N VAL A 4 4.19 -1.86 7.79
CA VAL A 4 2.78 -1.84 8.19
C VAL A 4 2.01 -0.66 7.58
N CYS A 5 2.67 0.48 7.35
CA CYS A 5 2.01 1.72 6.92
C CYS A 5 2.11 1.95 5.41
N GLY A 6 3.13 1.40 4.73
CA GLY A 6 3.40 1.70 3.31
C GLY A 6 3.66 3.19 3.02
N CYS A 7 3.89 3.99 4.07
CA CYS A 7 3.93 5.45 4.04
C CYS A 7 5.25 5.97 3.46
N GLY A 8 5.42 5.85 2.15
CA GLY A 8 6.37 6.63 1.35
C GLY A 8 5.62 7.79 0.68
N GLU A 9 5.98 9.03 0.99
CA GLU A 9 5.42 10.20 0.33
C GLU A 9 5.86 10.24 -1.15
N GLY A 10 4.94 10.53 -2.08
CA GLY A 10 5.23 10.74 -3.51
C GLY A 10 5.18 9.51 -4.42
N GLU A 11 4.83 8.33 -3.89
CA GLU A 11 4.76 7.09 -4.67
C GLU A 11 3.40 6.91 -5.39
N THR A 12 2.30 7.42 -4.83
CA THR A 12 0.97 7.29 -5.44
C THR A 12 0.78 8.29 -6.59
N ARG A 13 0.35 7.81 -7.76
CA ARG A 13 0.10 8.65 -8.96
C ARG A 13 -1.19 8.25 -9.65
N VAL A 14 -1.97 9.22 -10.10
CA VAL A 14 -3.15 9.00 -10.97
C VAL A 14 -2.74 9.39 -12.38
N GLU A 15 -2.86 8.46 -13.33
CA GLU A 15 -2.39 8.65 -14.73
C GLU A 15 -0.93 9.14 -14.83
N GLY A 16 -0.10 8.83 -13.83
CA GLY A 16 1.33 9.22 -13.81
C GLY A 16 1.64 10.66 -13.37
N HIS A 17 0.64 11.48 -12.99
CA HIS A 17 0.87 12.84 -12.48
C HIS A 17 1.19 12.85 -10.97
N THR A 18 2.18 13.65 -10.56
CA THR A 18 2.56 13.86 -9.14
C THR A 18 1.94 15.14 -8.58
N HIS A 19 1.32 15.05 -7.40
CA HIS A 19 0.92 16.22 -6.62
C HIS A 19 2.06 16.57 -5.65
N LYS A 20 2.68 17.74 -5.83
CA LYS A 20 3.78 18.20 -4.96
C LYS A 20 3.24 18.98 -3.76
N HIS A 21 3.62 18.58 -2.56
CA HIS A 21 3.51 19.39 -1.35
C HIS A 21 4.86 20.08 -1.09
N ASP A 22 4.86 21.41 -1.01
CA ASP A 22 6.06 22.21 -0.73
C ASP A 22 6.45 22.08 0.75
N HIS A 23 7.55 21.38 1.02
CA HIS A 23 8.19 21.35 2.33
C HIS A 23 9.59 21.96 2.25
N HIS A 24 9.81 23.00 3.05
CA HIS A 24 11.07 23.72 3.19
C HIS A 24 12.12 22.86 3.92
N GLU A 25 13.25 22.59 3.26
CA GLU A 25 14.40 21.92 3.86
C GLU A 25 15.17 22.84 4.82
N HIS A 26 15.49 22.34 6.01
CA HIS A 26 16.46 22.95 6.91
C HIS A 26 17.65 22.01 7.10
N GLU A 27 18.82 22.41 6.57
CA GLU A 27 20.11 21.76 6.81
C GLU A 27 20.64 22.07 8.22
N HIS A 28 20.97 21.03 9.00
CA HIS A 28 21.83 21.17 10.17
C HIS A 28 23.06 20.26 10.04
N LYS A 29 24.24 20.88 9.90
CA LYS A 29 25.56 20.25 10.00
C LYS A 29 26.03 20.23 11.46
N HIS A 30 26.42 19.07 11.96
CA HIS A 30 27.29 18.97 13.14
C HIS A 30 28.43 17.95 12.89
N PRO A 31 29.69 18.28 13.23
CA PRO A 31 30.81 17.35 13.17
C PRO A 31 31.18 16.86 14.59
N HIS A 32 31.30 15.55 14.81
CA HIS A 32 32.10 15.04 15.93
C HIS A 32 32.83 13.75 15.55
N ASP A 33 34.12 13.79 15.81
CA ASP A 33 35.12 12.72 15.81
C ASP A 33 35.21 12.16 17.23
N HIS A 34 35.16 10.83 17.42
CA HIS A 34 35.79 10.14 18.56
C HIS A 34 36.02 8.65 18.25
N SER A 35 37.26 8.23 18.46
CA SER A 35 37.74 6.85 18.49
C SER A 35 37.72 6.30 19.92
N HIS A 36 37.15 5.11 20.12
CA HIS A 36 37.41 4.30 21.32
C HIS A 36 37.42 2.81 20.97
N GLU A 37 38.56 2.16 21.22
CA GLU A 37 38.70 0.72 21.33
C GLU A 37 38.15 0.24 22.68
N HIS A 38 37.26 -0.75 22.67
CA HIS A 38 36.94 -1.54 23.85
C HIS A 38 36.94 -3.04 23.53
N ASN A 39 37.90 -3.70 24.17
CA ASN A 39 38.11 -5.13 24.25
C ASN A 39 37.16 -5.70 25.32
N HIS A 40 36.23 -6.59 24.95
CA HIS A 40 35.44 -7.35 25.94
C HIS A 40 35.36 -8.83 25.61
N SER A 41 35.77 -9.58 26.63
CA SER A 41 35.85 -11.03 26.76
C SER A 41 34.49 -11.71 26.62
N HIS A 42 34.51 -12.90 26.02
CA HIS A 42 33.36 -13.77 25.82
C HIS A 42 32.79 -14.28 27.14
N HIS A 43 31.58 -13.84 27.50
CA HIS A 43 30.80 -14.47 28.55
C HIS A 43 29.99 -15.65 27.97
N ASN A 44 30.21 -16.82 28.56
CA ASN A 44 29.37 -18.02 28.42
C ASN A 44 27.93 -17.71 28.82
N HIS A 45 26.99 -17.81 27.88
CA HIS A 45 25.56 -17.93 28.19
C HIS A 45 25.12 -19.38 28.03
N ALA A 46 25.03 -20.07 29.16
CA ALA A 46 24.20 -21.26 29.30
C ALA A 46 22.72 -20.83 29.25
N LYS A 47 21.95 -21.51 28.40
CA LYS A 47 20.49 -21.64 28.35
C LYS A 47 19.66 -20.45 28.85
N GLY A 48 19.19 -19.65 27.90
CA GLY A 48 18.01 -18.82 28.01
C GLY A 48 17.55 -18.48 26.61
N ASP A 49 16.36 -18.97 26.24
CA ASP A 49 15.69 -18.72 24.96
C ASP A 49 15.73 -17.23 24.60
N ASP A 50 16.25 -16.87 23.42
CA ASP A 50 15.86 -15.60 22.76
C ASP A 50 16.20 -15.57 21.26
N LEU A 51 16.07 -16.72 20.58
CA LEU A 51 15.85 -16.73 19.14
C LEU A 51 14.37 -17.01 18.87
N HIS A 52 13.53 -15.99 19.07
CA HIS A 52 12.10 -16.05 18.73
C HIS A 52 11.63 -14.88 17.86
N TYR A 53 12.21 -14.77 16.66
CA TYR A 53 11.65 -13.96 15.57
C TYR A 53 10.46 -14.64 14.86
N GLY A 54 9.42 -15.07 15.60
CA GLY A 54 8.29 -15.71 14.91
C GLY A 54 7.21 -16.39 15.75
N LYS A 55 6.70 -15.77 16.83
CA LYS A 55 5.52 -16.29 17.55
C LYS A 55 4.51 -15.21 18.01
N GLY A 56 4.52 -14.03 17.39
CA GLY A 56 3.50 -13.00 17.58
C GLY A 56 2.58 -12.89 16.36
N ALA A 57 1.30 -12.59 16.58
CA ALA A 57 0.21 -12.74 15.60
C ALA A 57 0.22 -11.80 14.36
N ALA A 58 1.35 -11.18 13.99
CA ALA A 58 1.32 -10.21 12.88
C ALA A 58 2.61 -10.06 12.05
N HIS A 59 3.72 -10.76 12.34
CA HIS A 59 5.00 -10.55 11.61
C HIS A 59 5.44 -9.08 11.42
N ALA A 60 4.88 -8.17 12.20
CA ALA A 60 5.00 -6.74 12.00
C ALA A 60 6.14 -6.21 12.88
N HIS A 61 7.20 -5.74 12.22
CA HIS A 61 8.38 -5.19 12.88
C HIS A 61 8.64 -3.76 12.36
N ALA A 62 8.45 -2.79 13.23
CA ALA A 62 8.89 -1.41 13.03
C ALA A 62 9.88 -1.06 14.17
N PRO A 63 11.14 -0.76 13.87
CA PRO A 63 12.14 -0.42 14.89
C PRO A 63 11.67 0.76 15.76
N GLY A 64 11.81 0.64 17.08
CA GLY A 64 11.47 1.72 18.03
C GLY A 64 9.99 1.82 18.45
N LEU A 65 9.12 0.91 18.00
CA LEU A 65 7.70 0.88 18.37
C LEU A 65 7.36 -0.35 19.22
N SER A 66 6.58 -0.14 20.28
CA SER A 66 6.01 -1.25 21.05
C SER A 66 4.90 -1.96 20.25
N GLN A 67 4.70 -3.25 20.50
CA GLN A 67 3.64 -4.05 19.86
C GLN A 67 2.25 -3.44 20.07
N THR A 68 1.94 -2.96 21.29
CA THR A 68 0.67 -2.30 21.60
C THR A 68 0.48 -1.03 20.78
N ARG A 69 1.54 -0.23 20.61
CA ARG A 69 1.49 0.99 19.81
C ARG A 69 1.30 0.69 18.32
N MET A 70 1.90 -0.39 17.82
CA MET A 70 1.73 -0.84 16.45
C MET A 70 0.29 -1.24 16.14
N VAL A 71 -0.33 -2.08 16.98
CA VAL A 71 -1.74 -2.48 16.84
C VAL A 71 -2.67 -1.28 16.92
N GLU A 72 -2.39 -0.31 17.79
CA GLU A 72 -3.16 0.93 17.88
C GLU A 72 -3.10 1.73 16.57
N ILE A 73 -1.90 1.87 15.99
CA ILE A 73 -1.70 2.56 14.71
C ILE A 73 -2.45 1.84 13.59
N GLU A 74 -2.31 0.51 13.47
CA GLU A 74 -3.02 -0.30 12.47
C GLU A 74 -4.54 -0.12 12.56
N LYS A 75 -5.10 -0.21 13.77
CA LYS A 75 -6.53 -0.01 14.00
C LYS A 75 -6.98 1.39 13.60
N ASN A 76 -6.18 2.40 13.91
CA ASN A 76 -6.49 3.78 13.52
C ASN A 76 -6.45 3.96 12.00
N ILE A 77 -5.48 3.35 11.31
CA ILE A 77 -5.38 3.38 9.84
C ILE A 77 -6.59 2.68 9.20
N LEU A 78 -6.93 1.47 9.66
CA LEU A 78 -8.08 0.71 9.17
C LEU A 78 -9.39 1.46 9.44
N GLY A 79 -9.55 2.02 10.63
CA GLY A 79 -10.72 2.83 10.98
C GLY A 79 -10.85 4.08 10.12
N LYS A 80 -9.74 4.74 9.77
CA LYS A 80 -9.76 5.88 8.85
C LYS A 80 -10.10 5.45 7.41
N ASN A 81 -9.59 4.31 6.96
CA ASN A 81 -9.95 3.74 5.66
C ASN A 81 -11.45 3.38 5.59
N ASP A 82 -12.02 2.84 6.66
CA ASP A 82 -13.46 2.55 6.73
C ASP A 82 -14.32 3.81 6.61
N GLN A 83 -13.86 4.94 7.14
CA GLN A 83 -14.52 6.23 6.93
C GLN A 83 -14.55 6.61 5.44
N TYR A 84 -13.41 6.56 4.75
CA TYR A 84 -13.33 6.85 3.32
C TYR A 84 -14.17 5.87 2.49
N ALA A 85 -14.15 4.58 2.83
CA ALA A 85 -14.95 3.57 2.15
C ALA A 85 -16.46 3.82 2.31
N ASN A 86 -16.90 4.30 3.48
CA ASN A 86 -18.29 4.70 3.72
C ASN A 86 -18.68 5.94 2.91
N GLU A 87 -17.80 6.94 2.82
CA GLU A 87 -18.02 8.13 2.01
C GLU A 87 -18.13 7.77 0.52
N ASN A 88 -17.24 6.92 0.00
CA ASN A 88 -17.30 6.44 -1.37
C ASN A 88 -18.59 5.67 -1.67
N ARG A 89 -19.01 4.76 -0.76
CA ARG A 89 -20.28 4.02 -0.92
C ARG A 89 -21.48 4.97 -0.99
N ARG A 90 -21.54 5.99 -0.14
CA ARG A 90 -22.61 7.00 -0.18
C ARG A 90 -22.58 7.75 -1.51
N PHE A 91 -21.41 8.25 -1.91
CA PHE A 91 -21.24 8.95 -3.16
C PHE A 91 -21.71 8.14 -4.37
N PHE A 92 -21.30 6.87 -4.50
CA PHE A 92 -21.72 6.02 -5.61
C PHE A 92 -23.21 5.67 -5.56
N ASN A 93 -23.76 5.38 -4.36
CA ASN A 93 -25.18 5.10 -4.20
C ASN A 93 -26.06 6.31 -4.55
N ASP A 94 -25.67 7.51 -4.14
CA ASP A 94 -26.39 8.75 -4.43
C ASP A 94 -26.42 9.05 -5.95
N GLN A 95 -25.41 8.55 -6.69
CA GLN A 95 -25.32 8.63 -8.15
C GLN A 95 -25.96 7.42 -8.87
N GLY A 96 -26.48 6.44 -8.13
CA GLY A 96 -27.05 5.21 -8.72
C GLY A 96 -26.02 4.31 -9.40
N VAL A 97 -24.74 4.40 -9.02
CA VAL A 97 -23.63 3.63 -9.62
C VAL A 97 -23.41 2.35 -8.80
N PHE A 98 -23.52 1.20 -9.47
CA PHE A 98 -23.16 -0.09 -8.88
C PHE A 98 -21.65 -0.34 -9.00
N THR A 99 -20.95 -0.43 -7.88
CA THR A 99 -19.50 -0.63 -7.85
C THR A 99 -19.11 -2.03 -7.36
N LEU A 100 -18.16 -2.65 -8.05
CA LEU A 100 -17.55 -3.92 -7.66
C LEU A 100 -16.07 -3.73 -7.34
N ASN A 101 -15.61 -4.33 -6.24
CA ASN A 101 -14.19 -4.41 -5.90
C ASN A 101 -13.68 -5.83 -6.15
N LEU A 102 -12.69 -5.98 -7.04
CA LEU A 102 -12.12 -7.28 -7.41
C LEU A 102 -10.70 -7.40 -6.87
N VAL A 103 -10.52 -8.24 -5.86
CA VAL A 103 -9.23 -8.53 -5.22
C VAL A 103 -8.87 -9.99 -5.47
N SER A 104 -7.61 -10.26 -5.81
CA SER A 104 -7.15 -11.61 -6.15
C SER A 104 -5.63 -11.73 -6.00
N SER A 105 -5.12 -12.96 -5.86
CA SER A 105 -3.67 -13.22 -5.92
C SER A 105 -3.08 -12.86 -7.29
N PRO A 106 -1.78 -12.50 -7.37
CA PRO A 106 -1.09 -12.30 -8.64
C PRO A 106 -1.23 -13.50 -9.59
N GLY A 107 -1.43 -13.25 -10.89
CA GLY A 107 -1.53 -14.30 -11.90
C GLY A 107 -2.83 -15.12 -11.91
N SER A 108 -3.79 -14.82 -11.04
CA SER A 108 -5.09 -15.54 -10.96
C SER A 108 -6.04 -15.29 -12.13
N GLY A 109 -5.69 -14.39 -13.04
CA GLY A 109 -6.50 -14.08 -14.23
C GLY A 109 -7.50 -12.93 -14.07
N LYS A 110 -7.41 -12.11 -13.01
CA LYS A 110 -8.21 -10.89 -12.79
C LYS A 110 -8.43 -10.09 -14.08
N THR A 111 -7.34 -9.73 -14.73
CA THR A 111 -7.39 -8.85 -15.91
C THR A 111 -8.02 -9.54 -17.10
N THR A 112 -7.80 -10.84 -17.29
CA THR A 112 -8.46 -11.63 -18.35
C THR A 112 -9.96 -11.74 -18.14
N LEU A 113 -10.39 -12.00 -16.90
CA LEU A 113 -11.82 -12.02 -16.56
C LEU A 113 -12.45 -10.65 -16.82
N LEU A 114 -11.80 -9.59 -16.34
CA LEU A 114 -12.29 -8.22 -16.47
C LEU A 114 -12.41 -7.78 -17.93
N THR A 115 -11.38 -7.97 -18.76
CA THR A 115 -11.42 -7.57 -20.17
C THR A 115 -12.50 -8.33 -20.94
N ARG A 116 -12.71 -9.62 -20.63
CA ARG A 116 -13.78 -10.41 -21.23
C ARG A 116 -15.16 -9.89 -20.83
N THR A 117 -15.39 -9.65 -19.54
CA THR A 117 -16.66 -9.10 -19.04
C THR A 117 -16.98 -7.75 -19.67
N LEU A 118 -15.99 -6.85 -19.77
CA LEU A 118 -16.17 -5.54 -20.42
C LEU A 118 -16.54 -5.69 -21.89
N THR A 119 -15.85 -6.57 -22.61
CA THR A 119 -16.12 -6.81 -24.04
C THR A 119 -17.52 -7.36 -24.27
N ASP A 120 -17.96 -8.28 -23.42
CA ASP A 120 -19.26 -8.95 -23.56
C ASP A 120 -20.43 -8.02 -23.18
N LEU A 121 -20.21 -7.03 -22.30
CA LEU A 121 -21.28 -6.18 -21.75
C LEU A 121 -21.27 -4.71 -22.20
N LYS A 122 -20.25 -4.26 -22.94
CA LYS A 122 -20.07 -2.84 -23.32
C LYS A 122 -21.27 -2.21 -24.07
N ASP A 123 -22.02 -3.02 -24.81
CA ASP A 123 -23.17 -2.56 -25.60
C ASP A 123 -24.49 -2.58 -24.79
N GLU A 124 -24.48 -3.19 -23.60
CA GLU A 124 -25.64 -3.29 -22.71
C GLU A 124 -25.58 -2.32 -21.53
N LEU A 125 -24.36 -2.06 -21.02
CA LEU A 125 -24.15 -1.28 -19.81
C LEU A 125 -22.99 -0.28 -19.98
N PRO A 126 -23.12 0.96 -19.45
CA PRO A 126 -21.97 1.84 -19.32
C PRO A 126 -21.02 1.29 -18.26
N LEU A 127 -19.79 0.99 -18.65
CA LEU A 127 -18.78 0.39 -17.78
C LEU A 127 -17.55 1.30 -17.67
N SER A 128 -16.98 1.37 -16.47
CA SER A 128 -15.77 2.12 -16.18
C SER A 128 -14.94 1.37 -15.15
N VAL A 129 -13.61 1.50 -15.24
CA VAL A 129 -12.67 0.78 -14.41
C VAL A 129 -11.72 1.73 -13.70
N ILE A 130 -11.46 1.42 -12.43
CA ILE A 130 -10.35 1.98 -11.67
C ILE A 130 -9.36 0.83 -11.45
N GLU A 131 -8.18 0.95 -12.04
CA GLU A 131 -7.10 -0.02 -11.96
C GLU A 131 -6.12 0.42 -10.88
N GLY A 132 -5.75 -0.49 -9.98
CA GLY A 132 -4.73 -0.26 -8.96
C GLY A 132 -3.58 -1.24 -9.13
N ASP A 133 -2.44 -0.76 -9.61
CA ASP A 133 -1.20 -1.53 -9.80
C ASP A 133 -0.03 -0.80 -9.15
N GLN A 134 1.05 -1.50 -8.81
CA GLN A 134 2.21 -0.93 -8.12
C GLN A 134 3.08 -0.09 -9.05
N GLU A 135 3.26 -0.47 -10.32
CA GLU A 135 4.24 0.21 -11.18
C GLU A 135 3.85 0.31 -12.67
N THR A 136 2.90 -0.48 -13.19
CA THR A 136 2.64 -0.54 -14.65
C THR A 136 1.31 0.08 -15.05
N THR A 137 1.22 0.57 -16.30
CA THR A 137 -0.06 0.95 -16.94
C THR A 137 -0.64 -0.18 -17.79
N HIS A 138 0.02 -1.33 -17.84
CA HIS A 138 -0.26 -2.39 -18.81
C HIS A 138 -1.69 -2.92 -18.66
N ASP A 139 -2.18 -3.07 -17.43
CA ASP A 139 -3.54 -3.54 -17.19
C ASP A 139 -4.57 -2.46 -17.57
N ALA A 140 -4.35 -1.18 -17.25
CA ALA A 140 -5.24 -0.10 -17.68
C ALA A 140 -5.30 0.04 -19.20
N ASP A 141 -4.17 -0.09 -19.91
CA ASP A 141 -4.13 0.02 -21.37
C ASP A 141 -4.88 -1.13 -22.05
N ARG A 142 -4.68 -2.38 -21.58
CA ARG A 142 -5.44 -3.55 -22.05
C ARG A 142 -6.94 -3.41 -21.80
N ILE A 143 -7.34 -2.74 -20.72
CA ILE A 143 -8.74 -2.46 -20.42
C ILE A 143 -9.30 -1.40 -21.38
N ARG A 144 -8.55 -0.33 -21.67
CA ARG A 144 -8.96 0.71 -22.63
C ARG A 144 -9.13 0.17 -24.05
N GLU A 145 -8.34 -0.83 -24.45
CA GLU A 145 -8.51 -1.53 -25.73
C GLU A 145 -9.89 -2.18 -25.90
N THR A 146 -10.60 -2.49 -24.80
CA THR A 146 -12.00 -2.99 -24.85
C THR A 146 -13.03 -1.91 -25.22
N GLY A 147 -12.64 -0.63 -25.15
CA GLY A 147 -13.49 0.54 -25.31
C GLY A 147 -14.03 1.12 -23.99
N ALA A 148 -13.79 0.46 -22.85
CA ALA A 148 -14.17 0.98 -21.54
C ALA A 148 -13.27 2.13 -21.09
N ALA A 149 -13.84 3.10 -20.37
CA ALA A 149 -13.05 4.12 -19.69
C ALA A 149 -12.29 3.48 -18.53
N ALA A 150 -10.97 3.70 -18.45
CA ALA A 150 -10.14 3.18 -17.37
C ALA A 150 -9.21 4.25 -16.81
N ILE A 151 -9.17 4.34 -15.48
CA ILE A 151 -8.25 5.20 -14.73
C ILE A 151 -7.22 4.33 -14.01
N GLN A 152 -5.94 4.62 -14.18
CA GLN A 152 -4.82 4.00 -13.47
C GLN A 152 -4.50 4.74 -12.18
N ILE A 153 -4.45 4.00 -11.08
CA ILE A 153 -3.89 4.42 -9.79
C ILE A 153 -2.61 3.61 -9.57
N ASN A 154 -1.47 4.28 -9.60
CA ASN A 154 -0.22 3.70 -9.14
C ASN A 154 -0.20 3.71 -7.61
N THR A 155 -0.05 2.54 -7.00
CA THR A 155 -0.10 2.33 -5.55
C THR A 155 1.28 2.33 -4.89
N GLY A 156 2.36 2.39 -5.67
CA GLY A 156 3.73 2.27 -5.18
C GLY A 156 4.02 0.93 -4.49
N LYS A 157 5.05 0.89 -3.65
CA LYS A 157 5.57 -0.34 -3.00
C LYS A 157 4.79 -0.77 -1.74
N GLY A 158 3.49 -0.52 -1.68
CA GLY A 158 2.68 -0.67 -0.46
C GLY A 158 2.30 -2.09 -0.02
N CYS A 159 2.65 -3.15 -0.76
CA CYS A 159 2.13 -4.52 -0.53
C CYS A 159 3.11 -5.51 0.14
N HIS A 160 4.22 -5.07 0.75
CA HIS A 160 5.21 -5.97 1.39
C HIS A 160 5.78 -5.40 2.70
#